data_AF-A0A379YNI8-F1
#
_entry.id   AF-A0A379YNI8-F1
#
_cell.length_a   1.000
_cell.length_b   1.000
_cell.length_c   1.000
_cell.angle_alpha   90.00
_cell.angle_beta   90.00
_cell.angle_gamma   90.00
#
_symmetry.space_group_name_H-M   'P 1'
#
loop_
_entity.id
_entity.type
_entity.pdbx_description
1 polymer ?
#
loop_
_entity_poly.entity_id
_entity_poly.type
_entity_poly.pdbx_seq_one_letter_code
_entity_poly.pdbx_strand_id
1 'polypeptide(L)' 'MVRAGVGVSIVNPLTALDYAGNGVHVRPFSIDVPFTVSLIRPLHRPSSALVTAFIDHLHQQAARFSARLAAAVRR' A
#
# COMPACT_ATOMS: atom_id res chain seq x y z
N MET A 1 3.02 3.50 18.94
CA MET A 1 3.29 2.31 19.79
C MET A 1 4.54 1.55 19.32
N VAL A 2 4.55 0.93 18.13
CA VAL A 2 5.71 0.14 17.65
C VAL A 2 7.01 0.95 17.60
N ARG A 3 7.01 2.13 16.96
CA ARG A 3 8.17 3.05 16.92
C ARG A 3 8.66 3.47 18.32
N ALA A 4 7.77 3.52 19.29
CA ALA A 4 8.10 3.88 20.67
C ALA A 4 8.60 2.67 21.50
N GLY A 5 8.82 1.51 20.88
CA GLY A 5 9.33 0.31 21.55
C GLY A 5 8.30 -0.46 22.37
N VAL A 6 7.01 -0.14 22.26
CA VAL A 6 5.96 -0.73 23.11
C VAL A 6 5.54 -2.13 22.66
N GLY A 7 5.89 -2.54 21.44
CA GLY A 7 5.57 -3.88 20.93
C GLY A 7 5.64 -3.99 19.41
N VAL A 8 5.01 -5.03 18.87
CA VAL A 8 4.90 -5.30 17.42
C VAL A 8 3.46 -5.19 16.94
N SER A 9 3.27 -5.01 15.63
CA SER A 9 1.93 -4.93 15.03
C SER A 9 1.95 -5.55 13.64
N ILE A 10 0.87 -6.25 13.30
CA ILE A 10 0.59 -6.72 11.94
C ILE A 10 -0.25 -5.64 11.27
N VAL A 11 0.25 -5.10 10.17
CA VAL A 11 -0.39 -4.02 9.42
C VAL A 11 -0.54 -4.39 7.96
N ASN A 12 -1.39 -3.68 7.24
CA ASN A 12 -1.48 -3.82 5.80
C ASN A 12 -0.21 -3.29 5.10
N PRO A 13 0.07 -3.73 3.86
CA PRO A 13 1.29 -3.35 3.15
C PRO A 13 1.49 -1.84 2.88
N LEU A 14 0.40 -1.07 2.73
CA LEU A 14 0.50 0.36 2.48
C LEU A 14 0.99 1.09 3.73
N THR A 15 0.40 0.77 4.89
CA THR A 15 0.86 1.31 6.17
C THR A 15 2.29 0.88 6.49
N ALA A 16 2.67 -0.36 6.17
CA ALA A 16 4.06 -0.81 6.34
C ALA A 16 5.04 0.06 5.52
N LEU A 17 4.66 0.45 4.30
CA LEU A 17 5.47 1.29 3.44
C LEU A 17 5.60 2.73 3.96
N ASP A 18 4.52 3.30 4.52
CA ASP A 18 4.54 4.65 5.09
C ASP A 18 5.48 4.78 6.30
N TYR A 19 5.65 3.69 7.05
CA TYR A 19 6.57 3.62 8.19
C TYR A 19 7.95 3.06 7.84
N ALA A 20 8.16 2.55 6.61
CA ALA A 20 9.43 1.99 6.20
C ALA A 20 10.53 3.05 6.28
N GLY A 21 11.56 2.79 7.10
CA GLY A 21 12.65 3.73 7.35
C GLY A 21 12.34 4.84 8.36
N ASN A 22 11.18 4.82 9.02
CA ASN A 22 10.79 5.79 10.04
C ASN A 22 10.92 5.22 11.47
N GLY A 23 12.06 4.59 11.76
CA GLY A 23 12.39 4.03 13.08
C GLY A 23 11.63 2.75 13.44
N VAL A 24 11.13 2.00 12.45
CA VAL A 24 10.61 0.64 12.60
C VAL A 24 11.14 -0.26 11.50
N HIS A 25 11.31 -1.54 11.83
CA HIS A 25 11.69 -2.57 10.86
C HIS A 25 10.44 -3.25 10.31
N VAL A 26 10.41 -3.46 9.00
CA VAL A 26 9.37 -4.23 8.32
C VAL A 26 9.92 -5.64 8.08
N ARG A 27 9.12 -6.66 8.41
CA ARG A 27 9.49 -8.07 8.25
C ARG A 27 8.35 -8.82 7.57
N PRO A 28 8.65 -9.81 6.69
CA PRO A 28 7.62 -10.59 6.04
C PRO A 28 6.94 -11.50 7.08
N PHE A 29 5.66 -11.78 6.86
CA PHE A 29 4.96 -12.79 7.64
C PHE A 29 5.33 -14.18 7.11
N SER A 30 5.29 -15.21 7.96
CA SER A 30 5.71 -16.57 7.58
C SER A 30 4.76 -17.26 6.60
N ILE A 31 3.55 -16.73 6.44
CA ILE A 31 2.55 -17.17 5.49
C ILE A 31 2.10 -15.99 4.64
N ASP A 32 1.69 -16.29 3.41
CA ASP A 32 1.10 -15.28 2.53
C ASP A 32 -0.31 -14.92 3.01
N VAL A 33 -0.54 -13.62 3.20
CA VAL A 33 -1.86 -13.06 3.51
C VAL A 33 -2.22 -12.09 2.38
N PRO A 34 -3.06 -12.51 1.41
CA PRO A 34 -3.44 -11.66 0.30
C PRO A 34 -4.13 -10.39 0.77
N PHE A 35 -3.75 -9.25 0.18
CA PHE A 35 -4.36 -7.96 0.45
C PHE A 35 -4.77 -7.28 -0.85
N THR A 36 -6.05 -6.96 -0.98
CA THR A 36 -6.63 -6.39 -2.21
C THR A 36 -7.08 -4.96 -1.95
N VAL A 37 -6.73 -4.07 -2.88
CA VAL A 37 -7.23 -2.70 -2.93
C VAL A 37 -8.13 -2.55 -4.15
N SER A 38 -9.34 -2.02 -3.94
CA SER A 38 -10.34 -1.88 -4.99
C SER A 38 -10.60 -0.41 -5.31
N LEU A 39 -10.62 -0.08 -6.60
CA LEU A 39 -11.14 1.19 -7.08
C LEU A 39 -12.64 1.06 -7.35
N ILE A 40 -13.44 1.91 -6.71
CA ILE A 40 -14.90 1.89 -6.82
C ILE A 40 -15.36 3.13 -7.60
N ARG A 41 -16.26 2.94 -8.57
CA ARG A 41 -16.87 4.01 -9.35
C ARG A 41 -18.40 3.85 -9.44
N PRO A 42 -19.18 4.95 -9.47
CA PRO A 42 -20.62 4.87 -9.71
C PRO A 42 -20.93 4.29 -11.09
N LEU A 43 -21.87 3.33 -11.16
CA LEU A 43 -22.24 2.67 -12.42
C LEU A 43 -23.08 3.56 -13.35
N HIS A 44 -23.93 4.42 -12.78
CA HIS A 44 -24.92 5.21 -13.53
C HIS A 44 -24.53 6.69 -13.70
N ARG A 45 -23.28 7.05 -13.39
CA ARG A 45 -22.77 8.41 -13.61
C ARG A 45 -21.80 8.38 -14.80
N PRO A 46 -22.01 9.21 -15.84
CA PRO A 46 -21.03 9.30 -16.93
C PRO A 46 -19.65 9.68 -16.36
N SER A 47 -18.63 8.90 -16.71
CA SER A 47 -17.25 9.18 -16.29
C SER A 47 -16.76 10.48 -16.93
N SER A 48 -16.18 11.39 -16.14
CA SER A 48 -15.51 12.55 -16.72
C SER A 48 -14.14 12.16 -17.26
N ALA A 49 -13.65 12.89 -18.28
CA ALA A 49 -12.29 12.69 -18.80
C ALA A 49 -11.23 12.80 -17.70
N LEU A 50 -11.43 13.69 -16.73
CA LEU A 50 -10.55 13.84 -15.56
C LEU A 50 -10.55 12.62 -14.65
N VAL A 51 -11.72 11.99 -14.42
CA VAL A 51 -11.81 10.76 -13.63
C VAL A 51 -11.04 9.63 -14.31
N THR A 52 -11.19 9.48 -15.63
CA THR A 52 -10.43 8.47 -16.40
C THR A 52 -8.93 8.71 -16.30
N ALA A 53 -8.48 9.94 -16.56
CA ALA A 53 -7.06 10.29 -16.47
C ALA A 53 -6.50 10.05 -15.06
N PHE A 54 -7.27 10.38 -14.01
CA PHE A 54 -6.87 10.12 -12.63
C PHE A 54 -6.73 8.62 -12.34
N ILE A 55 -7.69 7.80 -12.80
CA ILE A 55 -7.65 6.34 -12.63
C ILE A 55 -6.41 5.76 -13.31
N ASP A 56 -6.08 6.21 -14.53
CA ASP A 56 -4.90 5.74 -15.24
C ASP A 56 -3.61 6.08 -14.49
N HIS A 57 -3.49 7.31 -13.98
CA HIS A 57 -2.36 7.70 -13.14
C HIS A 57 -2.32 6.91 -11.83
N LEU A 58 -3.48 6.63 -11.22
CA LEU A 58 -3.57 5.85 -10.00
C LEU A 58 -3.08 4.42 -10.24
N HIS A 59 -3.49 3.77 -11.33
CA HIS A 59 -2.99 2.43 -11.69
C HIS A 59 -1.47 2.43 -11.91
N GLN A 60 -0.93 3.44 -12.60
CA GLN A 60 0.51 3.58 -12.81
C GLN A 60 1.28 3.73 -11.49
N GLN A 61 0.77 4.52 -10.54
CA GLN A 61 1.39 4.63 -9.22
C GLN A 61 1.22 3.34 -8.41
N ALA A 62 0.05 2.71 -8.50
CA ALA A 62 -0.25 1.48 -7.76
C ALA A 62 0.67 0.33 -8.16
N ALA A 63 0.98 0.20 -9.45
CA ALA A 63 1.93 -0.81 -9.97
C ALA A 63 3.34 -0.71 -9.35
N ARG A 64 3.73 0.48 -8.85
CA ARG A 64 5.02 0.70 -8.21
C ARG A 64 5.06 0.24 -6.74
N PHE A 65 3.91 0.02 -6.10
CA PHE A 65 3.86 -0.33 -4.68
C PHE A 65 4.55 -1.66 -4.37
N SER A 66 4.33 -2.69 -5.18
CA SER A 66 4.94 -4.01 -4.95
C SER A 66 6.47 -3.95 -4.92
N ALA A 67 7.07 -3.19 -5.85
CA ALA A 67 8.52 -3.00 -5.90
C ALA A 67 9.04 -2.22 -4.68
N ARG A 68 8.33 -1.17 -4.26
CA ARG A 68 8.68 -0.36 -3.08
C ARG A 68 8.58 -1.19 -1.79
N LEU A 69 7.55 -2.01 -1.66
CA LEU A 69 7.36 -2.90 -0.53
C LEU A 69 8.48 -3.96 -0.46
N ALA A 70 8.82 -4.57 -1.59
CA ALA A 70 9.93 -5.53 -1.66
C ALA A 70 11.30 -4.89 -1.30
N ALA A 71 11.48 -3.60 -1.58
CA ALA A 71 12.65 -2.85 -1.14
C ALA A 71 12.62 -2.54 0.37
N ALA A 72 11.45 -2.23 0.92
CA ALA A 72 11.26 -1.93 2.35
C ALA A 72 11.51 -3.16 3.25
N VAL A 73 11.11 -4.35 2.80
CA VAL A 73 11.30 -5.60 3.55
C VAL A 73 12.77 -6.05 3.59
N ARG A 74 13.57 -5.66 2.59
CA ARG A 74 15.01 -6.01 2.50
C ARG A 74 15.93 -5.17 3.40
N ARG A 75 15.41 -4.11 4.02
CA ARG A 75 16.15 -3.20 4.91
C ARG A 75 15.98 -3.63 6.38
#